data_AF-A0A2H9TPW7-F1
#
_entry.id   AF-A0A2H9TPW7-F1
#
_cell.length_a   1.000
_cell.length_b   1.000
_cell.length_c   1.000
_cell.angle_alpha   90.00
_cell.angle_beta   90.00
_cell.angle_gamma   90.00
#
_symmetry.space_group_name_H-M   'P 1'
#
loop_
_entity.id
_entity.type
_entity.pdbx_description
1 polymer ?
#
loop_
_entity_poly.entity_id
_entity_poly.type
_entity_poly.pdbx_seq_one_letter_code
_entity_poly.pdbx_strand_id
1 'polypeptide(L)'
;MTKLVQYVILNNAVMTGTSGWFQIGKFLGWGTGEIATQACHACVAAISTFAHLPDTQKYISPECIQSMTKTTSDAEFRTTLDTLNKAGIEHYCWTEQPENTMTCIALRPYEKSTVSRYLRQLNLQR
;
A
#
# COMPACT_ATOMS: atom_id res chain seq x y z
N MET A 1 9.23 19.79 -11.69
CA MET A 1 9.74 18.49 -11.23
C MET A 1 8.55 17.57 -10.97
N THR A 2 8.54 16.37 -11.53
CA THR A 2 7.53 15.36 -11.24
C THR A 2 7.76 14.82 -9.84
N LYS A 3 6.70 14.79 -9.03
CA LYS A 3 6.77 14.36 -7.63
C LYS A 3 6.53 12.85 -7.57
N LEU A 4 7.57 12.11 -7.20
CA LEU A 4 7.46 10.68 -6.94
C LEU A 4 6.75 10.44 -5.60
N VAL A 5 5.95 9.38 -5.55
CA VAL A 5 5.16 8.99 -4.39
C VAL A 5 5.08 7.47 -4.28
N GLN A 6 5.15 6.96 -3.05
CA GLN A 6 4.76 5.60 -2.74
C GLN A 6 3.40 5.60 -2.06
N TYR A 7 2.44 4.87 -2.63
CA TYR A 7 1.13 4.64 -2.02
C TYR A 7 1.13 3.28 -1.32
N VAL A 8 0.61 3.27 -0.10
CA VAL A 8 0.30 2.04 0.63
C VAL A 8 -1.18 2.06 1.03
N ILE A 9 -1.88 0.97 0.73
CA ILE A 9 -3.30 0.81 0.96
C ILE A 9 -3.48 -0.28 2.01
N LEU A 10 -4.21 0.06 3.08
CA LEU A 10 -4.47 -0.82 4.22
C LEU A 10 -5.76 -1.61 4.01
N ASN A 11 -5.75 -2.88 4.38
CA ASN A 11 -6.97 -3.70 4.40
C ASN A 11 -7.74 -3.48 5.71
N ASN A 12 -8.49 -2.39 5.78
CA ASN A 12 -9.21 -1.99 6.99
C ASN A 12 -10.21 -3.02 7.52
N ALA A 13 -10.79 -3.85 6.65
CA ALA A 13 -11.70 -4.92 7.04
C ALA A 13 -10.99 -5.96 7.94
N VAL A 14 -9.72 -6.23 7.64
CA VAL A 14 -8.87 -7.14 8.43
C VAL A 14 -8.33 -6.43 9.68
N MET A 15 -7.99 -5.14 9.55
CA MET A 15 -7.27 -4.41 10.61
C MET A 15 -8.18 -3.86 11.72
N THR A 16 -9.39 -3.37 11.40
CA THR A 16 -10.24 -2.62 12.34
C THR A 16 -11.51 -3.34 12.78
N GLY A 17 -11.86 -4.49 12.17
CA GLY A 17 -12.91 -5.39 12.65
C GLY A 17 -14.36 -4.90 12.49
N THR A 18 -14.67 -4.04 11.51
CA THR A 18 -15.97 -3.34 11.40
C THR A 18 -17.00 -3.91 10.40
N SER A 19 -16.92 -5.16 9.96
CA SER A 19 -17.98 -5.75 9.11
C SER A 19 -18.83 -6.78 9.87
N GLY A 20 -20.14 -6.50 9.95
CA GLY A 20 -21.12 -7.32 10.61
C GLY A 20 -21.34 -8.67 9.92
N TRP A 21 -21.40 -9.70 10.76
CA TRP A 21 -21.97 -11.03 10.54
C TRP A 21 -21.34 -11.93 9.46
N PHE A 22 -20.74 -13.02 9.99
CA PHE A 22 -20.33 -14.30 9.40
C PHE A 22 -18.83 -14.58 9.14
N GLN A 23 -18.47 -15.78 9.58
CA GLN A 23 -17.16 -16.30 9.99
C GLN A 23 -16.24 -16.73 8.84
N ILE A 24 -14.93 -16.60 9.04
CA ILE A 24 -13.85 -17.64 9.02
C ILE A 24 -12.52 -16.88 8.89
N GLY A 25 -11.83 -16.66 10.01
CA GLY A 25 -10.55 -15.93 10.06
C GLY A 25 -10.49 -15.06 11.30
N LYS A 26 -9.53 -15.31 12.17
CA LYS A 26 -9.39 -14.65 13.47
C LYS A 26 -9.16 -13.15 13.27
N PHE A 27 -10.07 -12.33 13.80
CA PHE A 27 -9.93 -10.88 13.85
C PHE A 27 -8.62 -10.51 14.56
N LEU A 28 -7.80 -9.66 13.95
CA LEU A 28 -6.48 -9.33 14.50
C LEU A 28 -6.52 -8.16 15.50
N GLY A 29 -7.53 -7.28 15.40
CA GLY A 29 -7.78 -6.23 16.40
C GLY A 29 -6.57 -5.31 16.59
N TRP A 30 -5.87 -5.02 15.49
CA TRP A 30 -4.52 -4.46 15.55
C TRP A 30 -4.49 -3.02 16.03
N GLY A 31 -3.54 -2.73 16.90
CA GLY A 31 -3.22 -1.38 17.30
C GLY A 31 -2.53 -0.61 16.18
N THR A 32 -2.48 0.73 16.30
CA THR A 32 -1.80 1.60 15.32
C THR A 32 -0.36 1.18 15.03
N GLY A 33 0.36 0.68 16.02
CA GLY A 33 1.74 0.22 15.86
C GLY A 33 1.87 -1.02 14.96
N GLU A 34 0.94 -1.97 15.08
CA GLU A 34 0.91 -3.17 14.25
C GLU A 34 0.54 -2.78 12.81
N ILE A 35 -0.49 -1.96 12.63
CA ILE A 35 -0.88 -1.41 11.31
C ILE A 35 0.31 -0.70 10.64
N ALA A 36 1.03 0.15 11.39
CA ALA A 36 2.20 0.85 10.87
C ALA A 36 3.33 -0.12 10.48
N THR A 37 3.54 -1.18 11.25
CA THR A 37 4.54 -2.23 10.98
C THR A 37 4.23 -2.94 9.66
N GLN A 38 2.97 -3.30 9.44
CA GLN A 38 2.48 -3.93 8.21
C GLN A 38 2.66 -3.03 7.00
N ALA A 39 2.34 -1.74 7.13
CA ALA A 39 2.55 -0.76 6.07
C ALA A 39 4.05 -0.62 5.73
N CYS A 40 4.92 -0.58 6.74
CA CYS A 40 6.36 -0.53 6.54
C CYS A 40 6.89 -1.77 5.81
N HIS A 41 6.48 -2.98 6.21
CA HIS A 41 6.87 -4.21 5.54
C HIS A 41 6.43 -4.23 4.08
N ALA A 42 5.19 -3.83 3.80
CA ALA A 42 4.68 -3.72 2.44
C ALA A 42 5.50 -2.74 1.59
N CYS A 43 5.82 -1.56 2.13
CA CYS A 43 6.62 -0.55 1.44
C CYS A 43 8.03 -1.05 1.11
N VAL A 44 8.70 -1.72 2.07
CA VAL A 44 10.04 -2.29 1.86
C VAL A 44 10.00 -3.41 0.83
N ALA A 45 9.00 -4.30 0.91
CA ALA A 45 8.83 -5.38 -0.06
C ALA A 45 8.61 -4.86 -1.48
N ALA A 46 7.77 -3.83 -1.65
CA ALA A 46 7.59 -3.16 -2.94
C ALA A 46 8.90 -2.54 -3.44
N ILE A 47 9.60 -1.76 -2.62
CA ILE A 47 10.88 -1.15 -3.01
C ILE A 47 11.89 -2.21 -3.44
N SER A 48 12.03 -3.29 -2.66
CA SER A 48 12.96 -4.37 -2.97
C SER A 48 12.60 -5.09 -4.27
N THR A 49 11.33 -5.42 -4.46
CA THR A 49 10.83 -6.09 -5.68
C THR A 49 11.07 -5.25 -6.93
N PHE A 50 10.88 -3.94 -6.82
CA PHE A 50 10.94 -3.00 -7.94
C PHE A 50 12.22 -2.15 -7.95
N ALA A 51 13.28 -2.59 -7.27
CA ALA A 51 14.53 -1.85 -7.08
C ALA A 51 15.29 -1.57 -8.39
N HIS A 52 15.03 -2.36 -9.42
CA HIS A 52 15.64 -2.22 -10.74
C HIS A 52 15.03 -1.07 -11.56
N LEU A 53 13.88 -0.53 -11.16
CA LEU A 53 13.19 0.51 -11.91
C LEU A 53 13.76 1.91 -11.61
N PRO A 54 13.93 2.77 -12.63
CA PRO A 54 14.54 4.11 -12.45
C PRO A 54 13.80 4.99 -11.44
N ASP A 55 12.47 4.96 -11.44
CA ASP A 55 11.66 5.72 -10.49
C ASP A 55 11.92 5.26 -9.04
N THR A 56 12.05 3.96 -8.82
CA THR A 56 12.35 3.39 -7.50
C THR A 56 13.74 3.82 -7.03
N GLN A 57 14.75 3.69 -7.90
CA GLN A 57 16.13 4.09 -7.58
C GLN A 57 16.22 5.57 -7.24
N LYS A 58 15.57 6.42 -8.03
CA LYS A 58 15.49 7.86 -7.79
C LYS A 58 14.76 8.17 -6.49
N TYR A 59 13.64 7.50 -6.22
CA TYR A 59 12.84 7.74 -5.02
C TYR A 59 13.62 7.47 -3.73
N ILE A 60 14.48 6.44 -3.72
CA ILE A 60 15.29 6.06 -2.55
C ILE A 60 16.70 6.67 -2.55
N SER A 61 17.02 7.53 -3.52
CA SER A 61 18.35 8.12 -3.63
C SER A 61 18.66 9.03 -2.42
N PRO A 62 19.95 9.24 -2.06
CA PRO A 62 20.32 10.11 -0.95
C PRO A 62 19.71 11.52 -1.05
N GLU A 63 19.54 12.03 -2.26
CA GLU A 63 18.98 13.35 -2.53
C GLU A 63 17.46 13.40 -2.33
N CYS A 64 16.75 12.29 -2.58
CA CYS A 64 15.29 12.25 -2.56
C CYS A 64 14.71 11.63 -1.27
N ILE A 65 15.43 10.74 -0.60
CA ILE A 65 14.90 9.93 0.52
C ILE A 65 14.36 10.79 1.68
N GLN A 66 14.98 11.96 1.94
CA GLN A 66 14.52 12.88 3.00
C GLN A 66 13.26 13.68 2.61
N SER A 67 12.95 13.77 1.32
CA SER A 67 11.78 14.51 0.80
C SER A 67 10.71 13.59 0.20
N MET A 68 10.82 12.28 0.43
CA MET A 68 9.92 11.29 -0.11
C MET A 68 8.47 11.55 0.30
N THR A 69 7.53 11.27 -0.62
CA THR A 69 6.10 11.37 -0.32
C THR A 69 5.52 9.97 -0.20
N LYS A 70 5.00 9.69 0.98
CA LYS A 70 4.26 8.48 1.29
C LYS A 70 2.81 8.84 1.54
N THR A 71 1.88 7.99 1.11
CA THR A 71 0.46 8.19 1.38
C THR A 71 -0.18 6.87 1.73
N THR A 72 -0.87 6.87 2.87
CA THR A 72 -1.70 5.77 3.35
C THR A 72 -3.15 6.01 2.95
N SER A 73 -3.86 4.95 2.57
CA SER A 73 -5.29 5.05 2.32
C SER A 73 -6.03 3.80 2.75
N ASP A 74 -7.25 4.05 3.18
CA ASP A 74 -8.19 3.08 3.70
C ASP A 74 -9.29 2.91 2.66
N ALA A 75 -8.96 2.19 1.61
CA ALA A 75 -9.87 1.94 0.51
C ALA A 75 -10.53 0.57 0.60
N GLU A 76 -11.57 0.38 -0.22
CA GLU A 76 -12.07 -0.96 -0.46
C GLU A 76 -10.97 -1.80 -1.15
N PHE A 77 -10.34 -2.66 -0.35
CA PHE A 77 -9.08 -3.30 -0.67
C PHE A 77 -9.13 -4.15 -1.95
N ARG A 78 -10.20 -4.95 -2.11
CA ARG A 78 -10.41 -5.81 -3.28
C ARG A 78 -10.62 -5.00 -4.56
N THR A 79 -11.48 -3.97 -4.50
CA THR A 79 -11.75 -3.07 -5.63
C THR A 79 -10.49 -2.33 -6.06
N THR A 80 -9.67 -1.91 -5.10
CA THR A 80 -8.38 -1.27 -5.36
C THR A 80 -7.43 -2.23 -6.06
N LEU A 81 -7.28 -3.46 -5.55
CA LEU A 81 -6.42 -4.48 -6.13
C LEU A 81 -6.81 -4.79 -7.58
N ASP A 82 -8.11 -5.00 -7.84
CA ASP A 82 -8.63 -5.26 -9.18
C ASP A 82 -8.38 -4.07 -10.14
N THR A 83 -8.60 -2.85 -9.67
CA THR A 83 -8.32 -1.62 -10.43
C THR A 83 -6.85 -1.53 -10.83
N LEU A 84 -5.93 -1.78 -9.89
CA LEU A 84 -4.49 -1.73 -10.15
C LEU A 84 -4.04 -2.82 -11.13
N ASN A 85 -4.54 -4.05 -10.96
CA ASN A 85 -4.26 -5.16 -11.87
C ASN A 85 -4.74 -4.87 -13.29
N LYS A 86 -5.99 -4.41 -13.45
CA LYS A 86 -6.55 -4.05 -14.77
C LYS A 86 -5.80 -2.90 -15.43
N ALA A 87 -5.30 -1.96 -14.63
CA ALA A 87 -4.54 -0.82 -15.10
C ALA A 87 -3.05 -1.12 -15.35
N GLY A 88 -2.57 -2.33 -15.05
CA GLY A 88 -1.16 -2.70 -15.15
C GLY A 88 -0.25 -1.89 -14.21
N ILE A 89 -0.78 -1.43 -13.08
CA ILE A 89 0.01 -0.67 -12.11
C ILE A 89 0.73 -1.65 -11.19
N GLU A 90 2.06 -1.70 -11.31
CA GLU A 90 2.91 -2.58 -10.52
C GLU A 90 2.81 -2.25 -9.02
N HIS A 91 2.54 -3.27 -8.22
CA HIS A 91 2.39 -3.20 -6.78
C HIS A 91 2.78 -4.53 -6.13
N TYR A 92 3.00 -4.50 -4.82
CA TYR A 92 3.27 -5.65 -3.98
C TYR A 92 2.13 -5.85 -2.98
N CYS A 93 1.67 -7.08 -2.83
CA CYS A 93 0.64 -7.47 -1.85
C CYS A 93 1.30 -8.10 -0.62
N TRP A 94 1.34 -7.37 0.49
CA TRP A 94 1.83 -7.90 1.74
C TRP A 94 0.81 -8.85 2.37
N THR A 95 1.28 -10.04 2.70
CA THR A 95 0.48 -11.11 3.30
C THR A 95 1.08 -11.46 4.63
N GLU A 96 0.31 -11.24 5.70
CA GLU A 96 0.73 -11.54 7.05
C GLU A 96 0.67 -13.04 7.32
N GLN A 97 1.67 -13.53 8.04
CA GLN A 97 1.76 -14.91 8.54
C GLN A 97 1.61 -14.92 10.07
N PRO A 98 1.10 -16.00 10.67
CA PRO A 98 0.72 -17.28 10.05
C PRO A 98 -0.67 -17.32 9.41
N GLU A 99 -1.49 -16.28 9.54
CA GLU A 99 -2.90 -16.27 9.11
C GLU A 99 -3.07 -16.22 7.58
N ASN A 100 -1.98 -16.07 6.82
CA ASN A 100 -1.96 -15.99 5.37
C ASN A 100 -2.97 -14.96 4.81
N THR A 101 -3.04 -13.80 5.45
CA THR A 101 -4.04 -12.78 5.15
C THR A 101 -3.39 -11.57 4.50
N MET A 102 -3.95 -11.11 3.37
CA MET A 102 -3.44 -9.93 2.68
C MET A 102 -3.83 -8.67 3.43
N THR A 103 -2.85 -7.95 3.98
CA THR A 103 -3.05 -6.83 4.90
C THR A 103 -2.76 -5.49 4.25
N CYS A 104 -1.79 -5.42 3.33
CA CYS A 104 -1.42 -4.18 2.65
C CYS A 104 -1.16 -4.37 1.16
N ILE A 105 -1.44 -3.34 0.37
CA ILE A 105 -0.94 -3.20 -1.00
C ILE A 105 0.01 -2.02 -1.01
N ALA A 106 1.24 -2.20 -1.47
CA ALA A 106 2.20 -1.13 -1.66
C ALA A 106 2.55 -1.01 -3.13
N LEU A 107 2.30 0.15 -3.74
CA LEU A 107 2.81 0.43 -5.08
C LEU A 107 4.32 0.59 -5.02
N ARG A 108 4.99 0.35 -6.16
CA ARG A 108 6.33 0.94 -6.32
C ARG A 108 6.26 2.47 -6.31
N PRO A 109 7.38 3.17 -6.17
CA PRO A 109 7.42 4.60 -6.44
C PRO A 109 6.96 4.91 -7.87
N TYR A 110 6.04 5.87 -7.98
CA TYR A 110 5.52 6.38 -9.25
C TYR A 110 5.49 7.89 -9.25
N GLU A 111 5.50 8.49 -10.44
CA GLU A 111 5.04 9.86 -10.58
C GLU A 111 3.57 9.96 -10.15
N LYS A 112 3.25 10.92 -9.28
CA LYS A 112 1.89 11.06 -8.73
C LYS A 112 0.82 11.18 -9.82
N SER A 113 1.11 11.89 -10.91
CA SER A 113 0.21 12.05 -12.06
C SER A 113 -0.17 10.72 -12.72
N THR A 114 0.73 9.74 -12.74
CA THR A 114 0.53 8.43 -13.37
C THR A 114 -0.51 7.60 -12.62
N VAL A 115 -0.46 7.62 -11.29
CA VAL A 115 -1.25 6.71 -10.47
C VAL A 115 -2.44 7.38 -9.76
N SER A 116 -2.40 8.69 -9.57
CA SER A 116 -3.43 9.41 -8.80
C SER A 116 -4.86 9.21 -9.31
N ARG A 117 -5.07 9.00 -10.62
CA ARG A 117 -6.40 8.76 -11.20
C ARG A 117 -7.04 7.47 -10.71
N TYR A 118 -6.24 6.43 -10.48
CA TYR A 118 -6.69 5.12 -9.99
C TYR A 118 -6.94 5.12 -8.48
N LEU A 119 -6.28 6.06 -7.78
CA LEU A 119 -6.32 6.17 -6.34
C LEU A 119 -7.26 7.29 -5.86
N ARG A 120 -7.93 8.00 -6.78
CA ARG A 120 -8.76 9.17 -6.46
C ARG A 120 -10.08 8.80 -5.77
N GLN A 121 -10.54 7.57 -5.97
CA GLN A 121 -11.70 7.01 -5.27
C GLN A 121 -11.34 6.56 -3.85
N LEU A 122 -10.07 6.60 -3.48
CA LEU A 122 -9.61 6.20 -2.15
C LEU A 122 -9.65 7.40 -1.21
N ASN A 123 -10.20 7.21 -0.02
CA ASN A 123 -10.15 8.18 1.05
C ASN A 123 -8.70 8.27 1.56
N LEU A 124 -7.91 9.17 0.97
CA LEU A 124 -6.53 9.40 1.38
C LEU A 124 -6.54 9.96 2.80
N GLN A 125 -5.86 9.28 3.74
CA GLN A 125 -5.65 9.84 5.07
C GLN A 125 -4.55 10.91 4.96
N ARG A 126 -4.79 12.10 5.55
CA ARG A 126 -3.85 13.22 5.53
C ARG A 126 -2.86 13.14 6.68
#